data_AF-A0A969Y7N3-F1
#
_entry.id   AF-A0A969Y7N3-F1
#
_cell.length_a   1.000
_cell.length_b   1.000
_cell.length_c   1.000
_cell.angle_alpha   90.00
_cell.angle_beta   90.00
_cell.angle_gamma   90.00
#
_symmetry.space_group_name_H-M   'P 1'
#
loop_
_entity.id
_entity.type
_entity.pdbx_description
1 polymer ?
#
loop_
_entity_poly.entity_id
_entity_poly.type
_entity_poly.pdbx_seq_one_letter_code
_entity_poly.pdbx_strand_id
1 'polypeptide(L)'
;MNTVFSIRSGLMILRGVFAAAVAIVGGQNAVMCETHSSLQAVNADGTSAWSGSLPFTIRGVVLNDPEEFLDTSASFVPWNDGAGAGKMGGQWQVFIQAVEPGDRGGTALWMGQNYGNLAWIKDSAKSYTDEEWVAEVNRVSRDPVNNHRFRKGDLVEVTANRSLFYGGKRNINEAHDKSPDADFTIVLVRADYGLPEPELIALSDLVRPDDGDPSTKEDIFDQTRQTGGEHYQGMRVRINGLALVDNAGWGKTVWEQRKCIVTDGEGRYFPVRTSLYNLGPAPTGKFDAIGILNQESGSGSNGTFGYELFVQEVIVHDPPVLRISLISWPASAPGFRLEYADSLVPTEWRAVTAKPAMVNGSFVVQETVEDAATRFYRLSK
;
A
#
# COMPACT_ATOMS: atom_id res chain seq x y z
N MET A 1 -71.07 0.24 40.30
CA MET A 1 -72.07 1.31 40.11
C MET A 1 -71.32 2.59 39.80
N ASN A 2 -71.58 3.15 38.62
CA ASN A 2 -71.00 4.42 38.17
C ASN A 2 -71.48 5.57 39.06
N THR A 3 -70.58 6.50 39.41
CA THR A 3 -71.00 7.85 39.75
C THR A 3 -69.96 8.85 39.25
N VAL A 4 -70.42 9.65 38.30
CA VAL A 4 -69.79 10.82 37.66
C VAL A 4 -70.01 12.04 38.57
N PHE A 5 -69.05 12.96 38.68
CA PHE A 5 -69.22 14.43 38.78
C PHE A 5 -67.83 15.07 38.56
N SER A 6 -67.58 15.93 37.55
CA SER A 6 -68.03 17.32 37.29
C SER A 6 -67.06 18.37 37.83
N ILE A 7 -66.69 19.30 36.93
CA ILE A 7 -65.67 20.34 37.03
C ILE A 7 -66.20 21.56 37.82
N ARG A 8 -65.35 22.18 38.65
CA ARG A 8 -65.43 23.63 38.91
C ARG A 8 -64.07 24.30 38.89
N SER A 9 -63.99 25.29 38.02
CA SER A 9 -62.92 26.23 37.78
C SER A 9 -62.68 27.16 38.97
N GLY A 10 -61.43 27.30 39.38
CA GLY A 10 -60.94 28.37 40.24
C GLY A 10 -59.84 29.12 39.49
N LEU A 11 -60.20 30.28 38.95
CA LEU A 11 -59.29 31.23 38.31
C LEU A 11 -58.45 31.91 39.40
N MET A 12 -57.14 31.66 39.42
CA MET A 12 -56.18 32.51 40.14
C MET A 12 -55.14 33.00 39.14
N ILE A 13 -55.24 34.29 38.82
CA ILE A 13 -54.29 35.04 38.01
C ILE A 13 -53.05 35.26 38.87
N LEU A 14 -51.95 34.56 38.55
CA LEU A 14 -50.62 34.93 39.01
C LEU A 14 -49.76 35.23 37.77
N ARG A 15 -49.48 36.51 37.57
CA ARG A 15 -48.53 37.02 36.57
C ARG A 15 -47.12 36.62 37.02
N GLY A 16 -46.65 35.46 36.54
CA GLY A 16 -45.26 35.05 36.62
C GLY A 16 -44.55 35.39 35.32
N VAL A 17 -43.51 36.22 35.42
CA VAL A 17 -42.60 36.57 34.33
C VAL A 17 -41.95 35.29 33.79
N PHE A 18 -42.28 34.89 32.57
CA PHE A 18 -41.53 33.86 31.83
C PHE A 18 -40.20 34.49 31.38
N ALA A 19 -39.13 34.25 32.13
CA ALA A 19 -37.79 34.38 31.60
C ALA A 19 -37.58 33.23 30.59
N ALA A 20 -37.68 33.55 29.29
CA ALA A 20 -37.25 32.64 28.24
C ALA A 20 -35.74 32.47 28.37
N ALA A 21 -35.30 31.37 28.98
CA ALA A 21 -33.94 30.90 28.84
C ALA A 21 -33.78 30.45 27.38
N VAL A 22 -33.29 31.35 26.53
CA VAL A 22 -32.74 30.98 25.22
C VAL A 22 -31.50 30.15 25.52
N ALA A 23 -31.63 28.83 25.45
CA ALA A 23 -30.48 27.96 25.34
C ALA A 23 -29.81 28.28 24.00
N ILE A 24 -28.72 29.03 24.06
CA ILE A 24 -27.75 29.09 22.96
C ILE A 24 -27.14 27.70 22.91
N VAL A 25 -27.77 26.79 22.17
CA VAL A 25 -27.06 25.62 21.66
C VAL A 25 -26.08 26.21 20.66
N GLY A 26 -24.83 26.36 21.09
CA GLY A 26 -23.73 26.64 20.18
C GLY A 26 -23.72 25.49 19.17
N GLY A 27 -24.22 25.76 17.96
CA GLY A 27 -24.06 24.84 16.85
C GLY A 27 -22.57 24.72 16.58
N GLN A 28 -21.94 23.68 17.12
CA GLN A 28 -20.72 23.18 16.51
C GLN A 28 -21.14 22.75 15.11
N ASN A 29 -20.75 23.51 14.09
CA ASN A 29 -20.85 23.07 12.72
C ASN A 29 -20.14 21.71 12.68
N ALA A 30 -20.89 20.64 12.48
CA ALA A 30 -20.30 19.33 12.31
C ALA A 30 -19.37 19.42 11.11
N VAL A 31 -18.08 19.16 11.33
CA VAL A 31 -17.10 19.08 10.23
C VAL A 31 -17.59 17.99 9.29
N MET A 32 -17.68 18.29 7.99
CA MET A 32 -18.21 17.33 7.02
C MET A 32 -17.29 16.12 6.93
N CYS A 33 -17.87 14.92 6.91
CA CYS A 33 -17.13 13.70 6.60
C CYS A 33 -16.99 13.58 5.08
N GLU A 34 -15.76 13.59 4.59
CA GLU A 34 -15.40 13.37 3.19
C GLU A 34 -15.11 11.88 2.94
N THR A 35 -15.30 11.44 1.69
CA THR A 35 -14.96 10.09 1.26
C THR A 35 -13.62 10.06 0.52
N HIS A 36 -12.88 8.95 0.59
CA HIS A 36 -11.63 8.79 -0.17
C HIS A 36 -11.89 8.89 -1.68
N SER A 37 -12.96 8.27 -2.14
CA SER A 37 -13.40 8.30 -3.53
C SER A 37 -13.67 9.71 -4.05
N SER A 38 -14.27 10.58 -3.24
CA SER A 38 -14.55 11.99 -3.56
C SER A 38 -13.26 12.82 -3.51
N LEU A 39 -12.45 12.67 -2.46
CA LEU A 39 -11.18 13.41 -2.31
C LEU A 39 -10.19 13.10 -3.43
N GLN A 40 -10.17 11.85 -3.90
CA GLN A 40 -9.31 11.40 -4.98
C GLN A 40 -9.96 11.54 -6.37
N ALA A 41 -11.12 12.18 -6.52
CA ALA A 41 -11.71 12.38 -7.85
C ALA A 41 -10.76 13.15 -8.78
N VAL A 42 -10.70 12.76 -10.07
CA VAL A 42 -9.79 13.32 -11.07
C VAL A 42 -10.50 13.76 -12.36
N ASN A 43 -9.89 14.71 -13.07
CA ASN A 43 -10.25 15.17 -14.40
C ASN A 43 -9.62 14.27 -15.47
N ALA A 44 -9.94 14.50 -16.74
CA ALA A 44 -9.42 13.71 -17.87
C ALA A 44 -7.88 13.76 -18.02
N ASP A 45 -7.25 14.80 -17.49
CA ASP A 45 -5.78 14.96 -17.44
C ASP A 45 -5.16 14.42 -16.14
N GLY A 46 -5.95 13.73 -15.31
CA GLY A 46 -5.53 13.20 -14.02
C GLY A 46 -5.34 14.26 -12.93
N THR A 47 -5.68 15.53 -13.18
CA THR A 47 -5.67 16.56 -12.13
C THR A 47 -6.86 16.40 -11.19
N SER A 48 -6.76 16.90 -9.96
CA SER A 48 -7.86 16.84 -8.98
C SER A 48 -9.18 17.43 -9.50
N ALA A 49 -10.25 16.65 -9.47
CA ALA A 49 -11.65 17.07 -9.65
C ALA A 49 -12.40 17.31 -8.33
N TRP A 50 -11.74 17.09 -7.18
CA TRP A 50 -12.34 17.37 -5.87
C TRP A 50 -12.82 18.83 -5.75
N SER A 51 -14.05 19.01 -5.27
CA SER A 51 -14.74 20.30 -5.13
C SER A 51 -15.31 20.54 -3.73
N GLY A 52 -14.88 19.73 -2.75
CA GLY A 52 -15.28 19.88 -1.36
C GLY A 52 -14.69 21.12 -0.69
N SER A 53 -14.98 21.28 0.60
CA SER A 53 -14.53 22.41 1.41
C SER A 53 -13.68 21.96 2.60
N LEU A 54 -12.78 22.84 3.04
CA LEU A 54 -11.99 22.66 4.27
C LEU A 54 -12.63 23.44 5.44
N PRO A 55 -12.55 22.95 6.68
CA PRO A 55 -12.02 21.64 7.04
C PRO A 55 -13.01 20.51 6.74
N PHE A 56 -12.49 19.29 6.60
CA PHE A 56 -13.27 18.06 6.55
C PHE A 56 -12.64 16.99 7.44
N THR A 57 -13.41 15.97 7.81
CA THR A 57 -12.90 14.74 8.40
C THR A 57 -12.88 13.62 7.37
N ILE A 58 -11.93 12.70 7.48
CA ILE A 58 -11.89 11.47 6.67
C ILE A 58 -11.44 10.31 7.56
N ARG A 59 -12.07 9.14 7.39
CA ARG A 59 -11.77 7.96 8.20
C ARG A 59 -11.09 6.89 7.35
N GLY A 60 -10.11 6.21 7.92
CA GLY A 60 -9.51 5.06 7.26
C GLY A 60 -8.56 4.28 8.15
N VAL A 61 -8.16 3.11 7.65
CA VAL A 61 -7.14 2.28 8.32
C VAL A 61 -5.76 2.69 7.85
N VAL A 62 -4.86 2.93 8.79
CA VAL A 62 -3.43 3.19 8.56
C VAL A 62 -2.80 1.98 7.87
N LEU A 63 -2.20 2.17 6.69
CA LEU A 63 -1.64 1.05 5.91
C LEU A 63 -0.16 0.79 6.18
N ASN A 64 0.59 1.81 6.61
CA ASN A 64 2.01 1.72 6.86
C ASN A 64 2.37 2.37 8.19
N ASP A 65 3.40 1.84 8.85
CA ASP A 65 3.95 2.52 10.02
C ASP A 65 4.57 3.86 9.58
N PRO A 66 4.57 4.90 10.44
CA PRO A 66 5.10 6.22 10.08
C PRO A 66 6.57 6.22 9.60
N GLU A 67 7.36 5.23 10.00
CA GLU A 67 8.78 5.10 9.64
C GLU A 67 9.03 4.15 8.45
N GLU A 68 7.95 3.63 7.84
CA GLU A 68 8.04 2.60 6.81
C GLU A 68 8.32 3.18 5.42
N PHE A 69 7.70 4.33 5.13
CA PHE A 69 7.59 4.89 3.78
C PHE A 69 8.72 5.87 3.47
N LEU A 70 8.84 6.97 4.22
CA LEU A 70 9.86 8.02 4.04
C LEU A 70 10.78 8.13 5.26
N ASP A 71 11.97 8.72 5.05
CA ASP A 71 12.94 8.98 6.12
C ASP A 71 12.56 10.25 6.89
N THR A 72 12.15 10.07 8.14
CA THR A 72 11.73 11.15 9.04
C THR A 72 12.89 11.87 9.70
N SER A 73 14.14 11.48 9.46
CA SER A 73 15.31 12.08 10.09
C SER A 73 15.40 13.57 9.76
N ALA A 74 15.52 14.41 10.79
CA ALA A 74 15.68 15.85 10.61
C ALA A 74 16.99 16.15 9.87
N SER A 75 16.91 16.98 8.84
CA SER A 75 18.05 17.42 8.05
C SER A 75 17.69 18.73 7.33
N PHE A 76 17.42 19.78 8.09
CA PHE A 76 17.01 21.08 7.58
C PHE A 76 18.00 21.61 6.54
N VAL A 77 17.48 22.00 5.37
CA VAL A 77 18.24 22.66 4.31
C VAL A 77 17.74 24.10 4.15
N PRO A 78 18.55 25.13 4.50
CA PRO A 78 18.15 26.52 4.33
C PRO A 78 18.20 26.94 2.86
N TRP A 79 17.41 27.96 2.52
CA TRP A 79 17.61 28.72 1.29
C TRP A 79 18.97 29.42 1.34
N ASN A 80 19.88 29.03 0.43
CA ASN A 80 21.24 29.55 0.31
C ASN A 80 21.46 30.09 -1.11
N ASP A 81 20.70 31.12 -1.48
CA ASP A 81 20.72 31.76 -2.81
C ASP A 81 20.62 30.75 -3.98
N GLY A 82 19.86 29.68 -3.76
CA GLY A 82 19.62 28.63 -4.75
C GLY A 82 20.57 27.43 -4.69
N ALA A 83 21.69 27.48 -3.95
CA ALA A 83 22.65 26.37 -3.87
C ALA A 83 22.05 25.08 -3.25
N GLY A 84 20.94 25.21 -2.52
CA GLY A 84 20.17 24.13 -1.94
C GLY A 84 18.79 23.92 -2.56
N ALA A 85 18.39 24.71 -3.57
CA ALA A 85 16.98 24.80 -3.98
C ALA A 85 16.34 23.44 -4.27
N GLY A 86 15.18 23.20 -3.67
CA GLY A 86 14.40 21.97 -3.84
C GLY A 86 14.96 20.72 -3.14
N LYS A 87 16.15 20.79 -2.51
CA LYS A 87 16.65 19.70 -1.69
C LYS A 87 15.69 19.44 -0.52
N MET A 88 15.48 18.15 -0.27
CA MET A 88 14.58 17.65 0.75
C MET A 88 15.33 17.38 2.05
N GLY A 89 14.77 17.82 3.18
CA GLY A 89 15.19 17.39 4.51
C GLY A 89 14.44 16.13 4.95
N GLY A 90 14.01 16.08 6.21
CA GLY A 90 13.12 15.02 6.69
C GLY A 90 11.78 15.00 5.94
N GLN A 91 11.22 13.80 5.79
CA GLN A 91 9.91 13.57 5.19
C GLN A 91 9.10 12.58 6.00
N TRP A 92 7.78 12.75 6.00
CA TRP A 92 6.85 11.88 6.70
C TRP A 92 5.67 11.56 5.81
N GLN A 93 5.27 10.29 5.76
CA GLN A 93 4.10 9.88 4.98
C GLN A 93 3.42 8.65 5.55
N VAL A 94 2.10 8.71 5.65
CA VAL A 94 1.22 7.59 5.98
C VAL A 94 0.06 7.54 5.00
N PHE A 95 -0.37 6.35 4.61
CA PHE A 95 -1.62 6.13 3.89
C PHE A 95 -2.71 5.66 4.83
N ILE A 96 -3.92 6.15 4.61
CA ILE A 96 -5.15 5.59 5.18
C ILE A 96 -6.07 5.10 4.07
N GLN A 97 -6.67 3.92 4.25
CA GLN A 97 -7.61 3.34 3.29
C GLN A 97 -9.05 3.40 3.79
N ALA A 98 -9.99 3.64 2.88
CA ALA A 98 -11.41 3.58 3.16
C ALA A 98 -11.81 2.23 3.78
N VAL A 99 -12.72 2.27 4.76
CA VAL A 99 -13.35 1.08 5.37
C VAL A 99 -14.88 1.14 5.37
N GLU A 100 -15.44 2.30 5.11
CA GLU A 100 -16.89 2.49 5.14
C GLU A 100 -17.53 1.91 3.86
N PRO A 101 -18.68 1.21 3.97
CA PRO A 101 -19.38 0.66 2.81
C PRO A 101 -19.70 1.74 1.76
N GLY A 102 -19.33 1.49 0.52
CA GLY A 102 -19.57 2.42 -0.60
C GLY A 102 -18.49 3.48 -0.81
N ASP A 103 -17.48 3.55 0.06
CA ASP A 103 -16.26 4.31 -0.19
C ASP A 103 -15.12 3.39 -0.67
N ARG A 104 -14.18 3.95 -1.42
CA ARG A 104 -13.06 3.23 -2.02
C ARG A 104 -11.86 4.16 -2.20
N GLY A 105 -10.67 3.56 -2.17
CA GLY A 105 -9.41 4.25 -2.33
C GLY A 105 -8.70 4.47 -1.00
N GLY A 106 -7.56 5.14 -1.07
CA GLY A 106 -6.87 5.64 0.09
C GLY A 106 -6.28 7.03 -0.15
N THR A 107 -5.91 7.66 0.95
CA THR A 107 -5.41 9.03 0.98
C THR A 107 -4.05 9.04 1.69
N ALA A 108 -3.07 9.70 1.07
CA ALA A 108 -1.80 9.97 1.72
C ALA A 108 -1.89 11.22 2.59
N LEU A 109 -1.33 11.11 3.78
CA LEU A 109 -0.98 12.22 4.64
C LEU A 109 0.52 12.45 4.49
N TRP A 110 0.96 13.67 4.17
CA TRP A 110 2.35 13.94 3.84
C TRP A 110 2.85 15.26 4.43
N MET A 111 4.10 15.26 4.87
CA MET A 111 4.83 16.46 5.29
C MET A 111 6.29 16.38 4.81
N GLY A 112 6.90 17.55 4.59
CA GLY A 112 8.30 17.65 4.18
C GLY A 112 9.01 18.87 4.77
N GLN A 113 10.26 18.68 5.17
CA GLN A 113 11.12 19.70 5.76
C GLN A 113 11.84 20.54 4.68
N ASN A 114 11.12 21.09 3.70
CA ASN A 114 11.76 21.76 2.55
C ASN A 114 11.05 23.00 1.99
N TYR A 115 9.90 23.42 2.52
CA TYR A 115 9.06 24.42 1.85
C TYR A 115 9.75 25.78 1.65
N GLY A 116 10.46 26.28 2.66
CA GLY A 116 11.24 27.50 2.55
C GLY A 116 12.35 27.46 1.50
N ASN A 117 12.80 26.26 1.14
CA ASN A 117 13.87 26.01 0.19
C ASN A 117 13.34 25.81 -1.26
N LEU A 118 12.04 25.99 -1.49
CA LEU A 118 11.45 25.97 -2.82
C LEU A 118 11.80 27.25 -3.59
N ALA A 119 12.07 27.10 -4.89
CA ALA A 119 12.55 28.20 -5.75
C ALA A 119 11.56 29.37 -5.92
N TRP A 120 10.29 29.19 -5.56
CA TRP A 120 9.26 30.22 -5.58
C TRP A 120 8.91 30.77 -4.18
N ILE A 121 9.40 30.16 -3.10
CA ILE A 121 9.20 30.64 -1.72
C ILE A 121 10.42 31.44 -1.25
N LYS A 122 11.63 30.87 -1.39
CA LYS A 122 12.91 31.53 -1.06
C LYS A 122 12.99 32.13 0.35
N ASP A 123 12.41 31.45 1.33
CA ASP A 123 12.33 31.91 2.71
C ASP A 123 12.51 30.74 3.68
N SER A 124 13.72 30.58 4.19
CA SER A 124 14.08 29.54 5.17
C SER A 124 13.15 29.49 6.38
N ALA A 125 12.53 30.61 6.79
CA ALA A 125 11.62 30.64 7.92
C ALA A 125 10.31 29.87 7.66
N LYS A 126 9.99 29.54 6.41
CA LYS A 126 8.83 28.73 6.00
C LYS A 126 9.07 27.22 6.07
N SER A 127 10.29 26.79 6.30
CA SER A 127 10.59 25.38 6.59
C SER A 127 10.59 25.14 8.09
N TYR A 128 10.31 23.90 8.48
CA TYR A 128 10.63 23.39 9.81
C TYR A 128 12.16 23.41 10.03
N THR A 129 12.59 23.98 11.14
CA THR A 129 13.91 23.68 11.74
C THR A 129 13.98 22.20 12.16
N ASP A 130 15.15 21.71 12.54
CA ASP A 130 15.28 20.32 12.98
C ASP A 130 14.49 20.05 14.27
N GLU A 131 14.50 21.00 15.21
CA GLU A 131 13.74 20.89 16.46
C GLU A 131 12.23 20.93 16.22
N GLU A 132 11.76 21.85 15.37
CA GLU A 132 10.33 21.92 15.02
C GLU A 132 9.90 20.66 14.25
N TRP A 133 10.72 20.16 13.32
CA TRP A 133 10.42 18.94 12.56
C TRP A 133 10.28 17.71 13.46
N VAL A 134 11.19 17.54 14.43
CA VAL A 134 11.10 16.44 15.39
C VAL A 134 9.84 16.55 16.26
N ALA A 135 9.48 17.76 16.68
CA ALA A 135 8.23 17.98 17.43
C ALA A 135 7.00 17.64 16.58
N GLU A 136 7.02 18.05 15.31
CA GLU A 136 5.93 17.89 14.36
C GLU A 136 5.70 16.43 13.96
N VAL A 137 6.76 15.69 13.63
CA VAL A 137 6.70 14.24 13.40
C VAL A 137 6.16 13.51 14.64
N ASN A 138 6.58 13.92 15.85
CA ASN A 138 6.03 13.35 17.08
C ASN A 138 4.53 13.63 17.27
N ARG A 139 4.06 14.82 16.87
CA ARG A 139 2.65 15.23 16.94
C ARG A 139 1.79 14.38 16.02
N VAL A 140 2.15 14.25 14.74
CA VAL A 140 1.32 13.52 13.77
C VAL A 140 1.45 11.99 13.89
N SER A 141 2.51 11.49 14.51
CA SER A 141 2.67 10.04 14.73
C SER A 141 1.98 9.52 15.99
N ARG A 142 1.26 10.36 16.75
CA ARG A 142 0.64 9.99 18.03
C ARG A 142 -0.76 10.56 18.19
N ASP A 143 -1.62 9.78 18.83
CA ASP A 143 -2.94 10.24 19.22
C ASP A 143 -2.83 11.36 20.29
N PRO A 144 -3.49 12.51 20.10
CA PRO A 144 -3.36 13.64 21.03
C PRO A 144 -4.04 13.40 22.38
N VAL A 145 -4.91 12.40 22.52
CA VAL A 145 -5.67 12.14 23.75
C VAL A 145 -4.95 11.18 24.66
N ASN A 146 -4.46 10.06 24.12
CA ASN A 146 -3.88 8.97 24.90
C ASN A 146 -2.40 8.70 24.59
N ASN A 147 -1.79 9.48 23.68
CA ASN A 147 -0.40 9.36 23.27
C ASN A 147 -0.03 8.01 22.61
N HIS A 148 -1.04 7.25 22.18
CA HIS A 148 -0.86 6.02 21.38
C HIS A 148 -0.08 6.36 20.12
N ARG A 149 0.99 5.62 19.87
CA ARG A 149 1.75 5.77 18.63
C ARG A 149 1.00 5.03 17.54
N PHE A 150 0.60 5.73 16.47
CA PHE A 150 -0.10 5.12 15.36
C PHE A 150 0.72 4.01 14.72
N ARG A 151 0.04 2.90 14.42
CA ARG A 151 0.57 1.72 13.76
C ARG A 151 -0.29 1.36 12.56
N LYS A 152 0.34 0.69 11.59
CA LYS A 152 -0.43 0.03 10.53
C LYS A 152 -1.48 -0.90 11.14
N GLY A 153 -2.69 -0.86 10.59
CA GLY A 153 -3.86 -1.55 11.13
C GLY A 153 -4.67 -0.76 12.16
N ASP A 154 -4.25 0.44 12.58
CA ASP A 154 -5.10 1.32 13.38
C ASP A 154 -6.20 1.95 12.51
N LEU A 155 -7.42 2.04 13.05
CA LEU A 155 -8.47 2.86 12.48
C LEU A 155 -8.38 4.28 13.05
N VAL A 156 -8.27 5.26 12.17
CA VAL A 156 -8.12 6.67 12.53
C VAL A 156 -9.14 7.55 11.83
N GLU A 157 -9.44 8.69 12.44
CA GLU A 157 -10.13 9.80 11.82
C GLU A 157 -9.18 10.98 11.71
N VAL A 158 -9.13 11.59 10.54
CA VAL A 158 -8.22 12.69 10.22
C VAL A 158 -9.04 13.94 9.99
N THR A 159 -8.79 15.00 10.75
CA THR A 159 -9.31 16.33 10.46
C THR A 159 -8.31 17.07 9.59
N ALA A 160 -8.67 17.32 8.34
CA ALA A 160 -7.84 18.02 7.37
C ALA A 160 -8.22 19.51 7.31
N ASN A 161 -7.29 20.38 7.73
CA ASN A 161 -7.42 21.83 7.57
C ASN A 161 -6.92 22.31 6.20
N ARG A 162 -6.10 21.50 5.53
CA ARG A 162 -5.49 21.75 4.23
C ARG A 162 -5.38 20.44 3.43
N SER A 163 -5.41 20.56 2.11
CA SER A 163 -5.12 19.46 1.18
C SER A 163 -4.56 20.03 -0.13
N LEU A 164 -3.63 19.32 -0.76
CA LEU A 164 -3.05 19.73 -2.04
C LEU A 164 -2.98 18.54 -3.00
N PHE A 165 -3.22 18.84 -4.27
CA PHE A 165 -2.99 17.91 -5.37
C PHE A 165 -1.56 18.05 -5.89
N TYR A 166 -0.85 16.93 -5.97
CA TYR A 166 0.46 16.85 -6.62
C TYR A 166 0.79 15.39 -6.96
N GLY A 167 1.41 15.16 -8.12
CA GLY A 167 1.88 13.83 -8.51
C GLY A 167 0.76 12.84 -8.86
N GLY A 168 -0.42 13.35 -9.24
CA GLY A 168 -1.60 12.55 -9.60
C GLY A 168 -2.54 12.21 -8.43
N LYS A 169 -2.15 12.53 -7.19
CA LYS A 169 -2.99 12.32 -5.99
C LYS A 169 -3.25 13.59 -5.20
N ARG A 170 -4.38 13.66 -4.51
CA ARG A 170 -4.67 14.71 -3.53
C ARG A 170 -4.31 14.24 -2.13
N ASN A 171 -3.33 14.90 -1.53
CA ASN A 171 -2.82 14.56 -0.21
C ASN A 171 -3.45 15.47 0.85
N ILE A 172 -3.62 14.93 2.05
CA ILE A 172 -3.78 15.76 3.25
C ILE A 172 -2.37 16.17 3.70
N ASN A 173 -2.16 17.48 3.82
CA ASN A 173 -0.89 18.07 4.22
C ASN A 173 -1.16 19.46 4.79
N GLU A 174 -0.11 20.21 5.12
CA GLU A 174 -0.21 21.55 5.72
C GLU A 174 -0.04 22.68 4.68
N ALA A 175 -0.18 22.35 3.38
CA ALA A 175 -0.14 23.29 2.26
C ALA A 175 1.05 24.29 2.25
N HIS A 176 2.25 23.79 2.58
CA HIS A 176 3.47 24.60 2.65
C HIS A 176 3.49 25.66 3.75
N ASP A 177 2.67 25.51 4.79
CA ASP A 177 2.59 26.41 5.93
C ASP A 177 2.75 25.62 7.23
N LYS A 178 3.72 26.00 8.06
CA LYS A 178 3.99 25.38 9.37
C LYS A 178 3.24 26.05 10.53
N SER A 179 2.25 26.90 10.22
CA SER A 179 1.41 27.52 11.23
C SER A 179 0.44 26.49 11.83
N PRO A 180 0.13 26.56 13.14
CA PRO A 180 -0.81 25.61 13.76
C PRO A 180 -2.21 25.58 13.13
N ASP A 181 -2.61 26.63 12.40
CA ASP A 181 -3.89 26.68 11.69
C ASP A 181 -3.91 25.80 10.42
N ALA A 182 -2.74 25.38 9.95
CA ALA A 182 -2.57 24.49 8.80
C ALA A 182 -2.48 23.00 9.20
N ASP A 183 -2.15 22.72 10.47
CA ASP A 183 -2.04 21.37 11.04
C ASP A 183 -3.25 20.51 10.67
N PHE A 184 -3.01 19.28 10.23
CA PHE A 184 -4.04 18.25 10.28
C PHE A 184 -3.93 17.51 11.62
N THR A 185 -5.04 16.94 12.09
CA THR A 185 -5.07 16.15 13.32
C THR A 185 -5.47 14.72 13.00
N ILE A 186 -4.77 13.75 13.56
CA ILE A 186 -5.14 12.33 13.50
C ILE A 186 -5.61 11.93 14.90
N VAL A 187 -6.79 11.34 15.00
CA VAL A 187 -7.29 10.76 16.25
C VAL A 187 -7.50 9.26 16.09
N LEU A 188 -7.13 8.51 17.12
CA LEU A 188 -7.36 7.08 17.16
C LEU A 188 -8.85 6.79 17.36
N VAL A 189 -9.46 6.08 16.43
CA VAL A 189 -10.82 5.55 16.59
C VAL A 189 -10.76 4.18 17.24
N ARG A 190 -9.88 3.30 16.75
CA ARG A 190 -9.67 1.96 17.29
C ARG A 190 -8.26 1.47 16.98
N ALA A 191 -7.49 1.16 18.02
CA ALA A 191 -6.21 0.47 17.88
C ALA A 191 -6.43 -0.96 17.37
N ASP A 192 -5.44 -1.47 16.62
CA ASP A 192 -5.41 -2.86 16.15
C ASP A 192 -6.73 -3.27 15.45
N TYR A 193 -7.29 -2.36 14.65
CA TYR A 193 -8.48 -2.64 13.84
C TYR A 193 -8.22 -3.77 12.84
N GLY A 194 -6.97 -3.87 12.36
CA GLY A 194 -6.52 -4.84 11.37
C GLY A 194 -6.34 -4.18 10.01
N LEU A 195 -5.37 -4.67 9.23
CA LEU A 195 -5.19 -4.22 7.85
C LEU A 195 -6.33 -4.75 6.97
N PRO A 196 -6.77 -4.00 5.95
CA PRO A 196 -7.61 -4.55 4.91
C PRO A 196 -6.93 -5.76 4.24
N GLU A 197 -7.72 -6.79 3.96
CA GLU A 197 -7.27 -7.88 3.08
C GLU A 197 -6.82 -7.29 1.75
N PRO A 198 -5.65 -7.70 1.23
CA PRO A 198 -5.11 -7.10 0.03
C PRO A 198 -5.96 -7.51 -1.17
N GLU A 199 -6.39 -6.55 -1.97
CA GLU A 199 -7.15 -6.84 -3.17
C GLU A 199 -6.22 -7.47 -4.22
N LEU A 200 -6.59 -8.66 -4.72
CA LEU A 200 -5.80 -9.37 -5.71
C LEU A 200 -6.00 -8.74 -7.09
N ILE A 201 -4.90 -8.28 -7.69
CA ILE A 201 -4.87 -7.67 -9.02
C ILE A 201 -3.76 -8.27 -9.88
N ALA A 202 -3.81 -8.01 -11.18
CA ALA A 202 -2.75 -8.32 -12.14
C ALA A 202 -2.15 -7.04 -12.73
N LEU A 203 -0.98 -7.12 -13.36
CA LEU A 203 -0.42 -5.95 -14.05
C LEU A 203 -1.31 -5.47 -15.21
N SER A 204 -2.21 -6.30 -15.76
CA SER A 204 -3.20 -5.90 -16.80
C SER A 204 -4.18 -4.88 -16.29
N ASP A 205 -4.35 -4.79 -14.98
CA ASP A 205 -5.26 -3.83 -14.38
C ASP A 205 -4.59 -2.45 -14.26
N LEU A 206 -3.26 -2.38 -14.42
CA LEU A 206 -2.45 -1.18 -14.15
C LEU A 206 -1.71 -0.65 -15.37
N VAL A 207 -1.19 -1.54 -16.22
CA VAL A 207 -0.34 -1.18 -17.36
C VAL A 207 -0.63 -2.06 -18.58
N ARG A 208 -0.56 -1.45 -19.76
CA ARG A 208 -0.58 -2.12 -21.05
C ARG A 208 0.78 -2.75 -21.36
N PRO A 209 0.87 -3.72 -22.28
CA PRO A 209 2.14 -4.14 -22.84
C PRO A 209 2.90 -2.95 -23.43
N ASP A 210 4.21 -2.92 -23.22
CA ASP A 210 5.12 -1.91 -23.77
C ASP A 210 5.06 -1.91 -25.30
N ASP A 211 4.75 -0.76 -25.87
CA ASP A 211 4.66 -0.54 -27.33
C ASP A 211 5.99 -0.06 -27.94
N GLY A 212 7.01 0.20 -27.12
CA GLY A 212 8.32 0.68 -27.51
C GLY A 212 8.38 2.17 -27.86
N ASP A 213 7.31 2.94 -27.67
CA ASP A 213 7.26 4.38 -27.95
C ASP A 213 7.44 5.20 -26.66
N PRO A 214 8.58 5.88 -26.46
CA PRO A 214 8.82 6.67 -25.26
C PRO A 214 7.88 7.88 -25.11
N SER A 215 7.14 8.24 -26.17
CA SER A 215 6.15 9.33 -26.15
C SER A 215 4.79 8.92 -25.60
N THR A 216 4.49 7.61 -25.54
CA THR A 216 3.27 7.08 -24.93
C THR A 216 3.50 6.75 -23.45
N LYS A 217 2.44 6.34 -22.76
CA LYS A 217 2.47 5.87 -21.37
C LYS A 217 1.62 4.62 -21.30
N GLU A 218 2.18 3.55 -20.75
CA GLU A 218 1.57 2.24 -20.68
C GLU A 218 0.51 2.20 -19.56
N ASP A 219 0.63 3.09 -18.58
CA ASP A 219 -0.33 3.26 -17.49
C ASP A 219 -1.79 3.24 -18.00
N ILE A 220 -2.62 2.48 -17.30
CA ILE A 220 -4.06 2.42 -17.51
C ILE A 220 -4.66 3.48 -16.59
N PHE A 221 -4.95 4.64 -17.15
CA PHE A 221 -5.68 5.72 -16.51
C PHE A 221 -7.17 5.61 -16.82
N ASP A 222 -8.00 5.79 -15.80
CA ASP A 222 -9.46 5.86 -15.92
C ASP A 222 -10.01 6.96 -15.02
N GLN A 223 -10.50 8.04 -15.65
CA GLN A 223 -11.08 9.19 -14.95
C GLN A 223 -12.27 8.80 -14.05
N THR A 224 -13.01 7.75 -14.39
CA THR A 224 -14.16 7.27 -13.60
C THR A 224 -13.74 6.48 -12.36
N ARG A 225 -12.44 6.19 -12.23
CA ARG A 225 -11.84 5.37 -11.17
C ARG A 225 -12.50 3.99 -11.03
N GLN A 226 -13.05 3.44 -12.11
CA GLN A 226 -13.66 2.10 -12.10
C GLN A 226 -12.63 1.02 -12.50
N THR A 227 -11.55 1.41 -13.17
CA THR A 227 -10.45 0.56 -13.61
C THR A 227 -9.10 1.29 -13.47
N GLY A 228 -7.99 0.63 -13.83
CA GLY A 228 -6.70 1.31 -13.89
C GLY A 228 -6.08 1.60 -12.53
N GLY A 229 -4.96 2.34 -12.55
CA GLY A 229 -4.27 2.74 -11.32
C GLY A 229 -5.13 3.63 -10.41
N GLU A 230 -5.99 4.47 -10.99
CA GLU A 230 -6.93 5.29 -10.25
C GLU A 230 -7.88 4.48 -9.36
N HIS A 231 -8.32 3.31 -9.81
CA HIS A 231 -9.26 2.48 -9.05
C HIS A 231 -8.67 1.94 -7.73
N TYR A 232 -7.35 1.79 -7.70
CA TYR A 232 -6.61 1.15 -6.61
C TYR A 232 -5.69 2.12 -5.85
N GLN A 233 -5.58 3.38 -6.27
CA GLN A 233 -4.72 4.38 -5.64
C GLN A 233 -4.97 4.52 -4.14
N GLY A 234 -3.89 4.43 -3.37
CA GLY A 234 -3.88 4.47 -1.91
C GLY A 234 -4.38 3.19 -1.24
N MET A 235 -4.64 2.11 -2.00
CA MET A 235 -5.15 0.85 -1.46
C MET A 235 -4.06 -0.20 -1.30
N ARG A 236 -4.27 -1.09 -0.34
CA ARG A 236 -3.48 -2.31 -0.16
C ARG A 236 -3.90 -3.37 -1.18
N VAL A 237 -2.97 -3.77 -2.02
CA VAL A 237 -3.18 -4.74 -3.12
C VAL A 237 -2.14 -5.84 -3.08
N ARG A 238 -2.46 -6.98 -3.69
CA ARG A 238 -1.54 -8.09 -3.98
C ARG A 238 -1.42 -8.26 -5.49
N ILE A 239 -0.20 -8.24 -6.00
CA ILE A 239 0.10 -8.53 -7.41
C ILE A 239 0.84 -9.85 -7.49
N ASN A 240 0.28 -10.81 -8.23
CA ASN A 240 0.85 -12.16 -8.32
C ASN A 240 1.81 -12.34 -9.50
N GLY A 241 2.75 -13.29 -9.35
CA GLY A 241 3.53 -13.83 -10.46
C GLY A 241 4.53 -12.84 -11.08
N LEU A 242 5.01 -11.89 -10.28
CA LEU A 242 6.02 -10.91 -10.66
C LEU A 242 7.41 -11.55 -10.77
N ALA A 243 8.24 -10.98 -11.63
CA ALA A 243 9.68 -11.19 -11.71
C ALA A 243 10.38 -9.83 -11.74
N LEU A 244 11.55 -9.71 -11.10
CA LEU A 244 12.36 -8.50 -11.16
C LEU A 244 13.08 -8.43 -12.51
N VAL A 245 12.96 -7.29 -13.18
CA VAL A 245 13.69 -6.92 -14.40
C VAL A 245 14.90 -6.05 -14.03
N ASP A 246 14.67 -5.09 -13.12
CA ASP A 246 15.70 -4.25 -12.52
C ASP A 246 15.52 -4.24 -11.00
N ASN A 247 16.57 -4.60 -10.27
CA ASN A 247 16.60 -4.64 -8.82
C ASN A 247 17.60 -3.64 -8.20
N ALA A 248 18.12 -2.68 -8.97
CA ALA A 248 19.14 -1.73 -8.51
C ALA A 248 18.69 -0.92 -7.27
N GLY A 249 17.38 -0.65 -7.17
CA GLY A 249 16.79 0.04 -6.02
C GLY A 249 16.41 -0.83 -4.83
N TRP A 250 16.62 -2.14 -4.89
CA TRP A 250 16.20 -3.05 -3.83
C TRP A 250 17.00 -2.80 -2.55
N GLY A 251 16.30 -2.55 -1.44
CA GLY A 251 16.93 -2.31 -0.14
C GLY A 251 17.71 -0.99 -0.04
N LYS A 252 17.55 -0.07 -1.00
CA LYS A 252 18.05 1.30 -0.86
C LYS A 252 17.19 2.07 0.16
N THR A 253 17.76 3.12 0.76
CA THR A 253 17.05 3.95 1.74
C THR A 253 16.64 5.31 1.17
N VAL A 254 17.45 5.83 0.23
CA VAL A 254 17.20 7.10 -0.45
C VAL A 254 16.03 6.96 -1.43
N TRP A 255 15.01 7.82 -1.30
CA TRP A 255 13.72 7.70 -1.99
C TRP A 255 13.87 7.52 -3.51
N GLU A 256 14.59 8.42 -4.18
CA GLU A 256 14.76 8.37 -5.63
C GLU A 256 15.52 7.13 -6.11
N GLN A 257 16.32 6.51 -5.24
CA GLN A 257 17.13 5.33 -5.55
C GLN A 257 16.39 4.02 -5.27
N ARG A 258 15.21 4.05 -4.63
CA ARG A 258 14.46 2.84 -4.22
C ARG A 258 13.66 2.15 -5.32
N LYS A 259 13.65 2.71 -6.53
CA LYS A 259 12.85 2.19 -7.63
C LYS A 259 13.46 0.90 -8.20
N CYS A 260 12.62 -0.12 -8.34
CA CYS A 260 12.86 -1.35 -9.08
C CYS A 260 11.80 -1.47 -10.18
N ILE A 261 12.04 -2.35 -11.16
CA ILE A 261 11.09 -2.66 -12.23
C ILE A 261 10.75 -4.14 -12.18
N VAL A 262 9.46 -4.46 -12.21
CA VAL A 262 8.94 -5.83 -12.28
C VAL A 262 8.20 -6.09 -13.58
N THR A 263 8.05 -7.36 -13.93
CA THR A 263 7.20 -7.84 -15.04
C THR A 263 6.44 -9.09 -14.65
N ASP A 264 5.31 -9.34 -15.29
CA ASP A 264 4.62 -10.63 -15.24
C ASP A 264 5.09 -11.60 -16.33
N GLY A 265 5.86 -11.13 -17.32
CA GLY A 265 6.34 -11.90 -18.46
C GLY A 265 5.54 -11.69 -19.75
N GLU A 266 4.49 -10.87 -19.73
CA GLU A 266 3.62 -10.58 -20.89
C GLU A 266 3.94 -9.22 -21.53
N GLY A 267 5.20 -8.76 -21.43
CA GLY A 267 5.64 -7.46 -21.95
C GLY A 267 5.15 -6.25 -21.16
N ARG A 268 4.59 -6.45 -19.96
CA ARG A 268 4.19 -5.38 -19.04
C ARG A 268 5.31 -5.10 -18.03
N TYR A 269 5.61 -3.83 -17.81
CA TYR A 269 6.61 -3.39 -16.84
C TYR A 269 6.00 -2.44 -15.83
N PHE A 270 6.30 -2.62 -14.56
CA PHE A 270 5.70 -1.83 -13.50
C PHE A 270 6.73 -1.39 -12.46
N PRO A 271 6.73 -0.11 -12.03
CA PRO A 271 7.61 0.35 -10.98
C PRO A 271 7.18 -0.17 -9.61
N VAL A 272 8.17 -0.60 -8.82
CA VAL A 272 7.96 -0.93 -7.41
C VAL A 272 9.02 -0.22 -6.56
N ARG A 273 8.69 0.08 -5.31
CA ARG A 273 9.63 0.61 -4.32
C ARG A 273 9.58 -0.23 -3.06
N THR A 274 10.74 -0.61 -2.58
CA THR A 274 10.87 -1.35 -1.30
C THR A 274 10.63 -0.43 -0.12
N SER A 275 10.11 -0.94 1.00
CA SER A 275 10.04 -0.25 2.29
C SER A 275 11.42 0.13 2.87
N LEU A 276 11.46 0.97 3.90
CA LEU A 276 12.71 1.29 4.60
C LEU A 276 13.23 0.14 5.49
N TYR A 277 12.35 -0.76 5.93
CA TYR A 277 12.80 -1.97 6.60
C TYR A 277 13.21 -3.04 5.58
N ASN A 278 13.97 -4.02 6.07
CA ASN A 278 14.52 -5.09 5.28
C ASN A 278 13.44 -6.10 4.84
N LEU A 279 13.16 -6.17 3.53
CA LEU A 279 12.29 -7.18 2.90
C LEU A 279 13.02 -8.49 2.57
N GLY A 280 14.30 -8.61 2.96
CA GLY A 280 15.17 -9.70 2.56
C GLY A 280 15.90 -9.44 1.23
N PRO A 281 16.63 -10.44 0.71
CA PRO A 281 17.29 -10.32 -0.59
C PRO A 281 16.27 -10.15 -1.72
N ALA A 282 16.68 -9.51 -2.80
CA ALA A 282 15.86 -9.40 -4.00
C ALA A 282 15.46 -10.79 -4.52
N PRO A 283 14.16 -11.06 -4.80
CA PRO A 283 13.72 -12.32 -5.38
C PRO A 283 14.42 -12.63 -6.71
N THR A 284 14.87 -13.86 -6.89
CA THR A 284 15.51 -14.33 -8.13
C THR A 284 14.54 -15.08 -9.05
N GLY A 285 13.38 -15.49 -8.53
CA GLY A 285 12.34 -16.21 -9.25
C GLY A 285 11.01 -15.44 -9.30
N LYS A 286 9.92 -16.17 -9.50
CA LYS A 286 8.58 -15.61 -9.43
C LYS A 286 8.21 -15.31 -7.98
N PHE A 287 7.53 -14.20 -7.76
CA PHE A 287 7.05 -13.81 -6.44
C PHE A 287 5.75 -13.04 -6.54
N ASP A 288 5.01 -12.96 -5.44
CA ASP A 288 3.92 -12.01 -5.29
C ASP A 288 4.39 -10.85 -4.42
N ALA A 289 3.89 -9.65 -4.70
CA ALA A 289 4.13 -8.49 -3.87
C ALA A 289 2.81 -8.02 -3.26
N ILE A 290 2.83 -7.72 -1.96
CA ILE A 290 1.74 -7.02 -1.28
C ILE A 290 2.23 -5.64 -0.91
N GLY A 291 1.42 -4.63 -1.16
CA GLY A 291 1.83 -3.25 -0.95
C GLY A 291 0.72 -2.24 -1.14
N ILE A 292 1.08 -0.97 -1.04
CA ILE A 292 0.17 0.15 -1.27
C ILE A 292 0.35 0.61 -2.70
N LEU A 293 -0.71 0.61 -3.51
CA LEU A 293 -0.64 1.21 -4.83
C LEU A 293 -0.59 2.73 -4.68
N ASN A 294 0.47 3.33 -5.19
CA ASN A 294 0.77 4.74 -5.10
C ASN A 294 0.84 5.37 -6.50
N GLN A 295 0.82 6.69 -6.55
CA GLN A 295 1.11 7.45 -7.77
C GLN A 295 2.11 8.57 -7.47
N GLU A 296 3.15 8.64 -8.31
CA GLU A 296 4.23 9.61 -8.26
C GLU A 296 4.53 10.12 -9.68
N SER A 297 3.55 10.75 -10.33
CA SER A 297 3.73 11.27 -11.70
C SER A 297 4.83 12.34 -11.80
N GLY A 298 5.20 12.95 -10.67
CA GLY A 298 6.11 14.09 -10.60
C GLY A 298 5.56 15.36 -11.25
N SER A 299 4.27 15.36 -11.61
CA SER A 299 3.62 16.43 -12.36
C SER A 299 2.42 17.00 -11.62
N GLY A 300 2.26 18.32 -11.68
CA GLY A 300 1.07 19.03 -11.20
C GLY A 300 0.00 19.24 -12.29
N SER A 301 0.31 18.91 -13.55
CA SER A 301 -0.55 19.18 -14.71
C SER A 301 -0.87 17.94 -15.54
N ASN A 302 -0.34 16.79 -15.18
CA ASN A 302 -0.68 15.51 -15.78
C ASN A 302 -0.56 14.40 -14.73
N GLY A 303 -1.71 13.86 -14.33
CA GLY A 303 -1.83 12.75 -13.38
C GLY A 303 -2.29 11.46 -14.04
N THR A 304 -2.08 11.26 -15.35
CA THR A 304 -2.56 10.04 -16.03
C THR A 304 -1.55 8.88 -16.04
N PHE A 305 -0.44 9.01 -15.30
CA PHE A 305 0.64 8.03 -15.25
C PHE A 305 1.41 8.10 -13.93
N GLY A 306 2.40 7.21 -13.77
CA GLY A 306 3.32 7.22 -12.64
C GLY A 306 2.82 6.38 -11.48
N TYR A 307 2.00 5.37 -11.75
CA TYR A 307 1.61 4.40 -10.74
C TYR A 307 2.81 3.53 -10.35
N GLU A 308 2.89 3.19 -9.07
CA GLU A 308 3.93 2.33 -8.53
C GLU A 308 3.41 1.55 -7.31
N LEU A 309 3.99 0.38 -7.04
CA LEU A 309 3.69 -0.36 -5.81
C LEU A 309 4.73 -0.02 -4.73
N PHE A 310 4.27 0.50 -3.59
CA PHE A 310 5.08 0.52 -2.38
C PHE A 310 5.00 -0.85 -1.69
N VAL A 311 6.06 -1.65 -1.82
CA VAL A 311 6.12 -3.04 -1.37
C VAL A 311 6.28 -3.12 0.14
N GLN A 312 5.35 -3.85 0.77
CA GLN A 312 5.35 -4.16 2.20
C GLN A 312 5.53 -5.66 2.48
N GLU A 313 5.35 -6.52 1.49
CA GLU A 313 5.55 -7.95 1.67
C GLU A 313 5.89 -8.60 0.34
N VAL A 314 6.70 -9.65 0.42
CA VAL A 314 7.09 -10.46 -0.72
C VAL A 314 6.82 -11.91 -0.38
N ILE A 315 6.08 -12.59 -1.24
CA ILE A 315 5.86 -14.03 -1.17
C ILE A 315 6.63 -14.66 -2.30
N VAL A 316 7.80 -15.24 -2.00
CA VAL A 316 8.61 -15.92 -3.01
C VAL A 316 7.96 -17.26 -3.32
N HIS A 317 7.70 -17.50 -4.62
CA HIS A 317 7.31 -18.81 -5.08
C HIS A 317 8.56 -19.58 -5.46
N ASP A 318 8.94 -20.53 -4.62
CA ASP A 318 9.83 -21.58 -5.08
C ASP A 318 9.11 -22.31 -6.23
N PRO A 319 9.75 -22.51 -7.39
CA PRO A 319 9.13 -23.27 -8.47
C PRO A 319 8.70 -24.62 -7.90
N PRO A 320 7.42 -25.03 -8.06
CA PRO A 320 6.97 -26.31 -7.57
C PRO A 320 7.78 -27.40 -8.27
N VAL A 321 8.63 -28.11 -7.51
CA VAL A 321 9.44 -29.18 -8.09
C VAL A 321 8.55 -30.40 -8.30
N LEU A 322 8.11 -30.62 -9.54
CA LEU A 322 7.44 -31.85 -9.93
C LEU A 322 8.46 -32.99 -10.01
N ARG A 323 8.47 -33.89 -9.01
CA ARG A 323 9.36 -35.06 -8.95
C ARG A 323 8.56 -36.36 -9.12
N ILE A 324 8.53 -36.92 -10.33
CA ILE A 324 7.99 -38.26 -10.55
C ILE A 324 8.92 -39.03 -11.48
N SER A 325 9.65 -40.02 -10.96
CA SER A 325 10.26 -41.09 -11.76
C SER A 325 9.47 -42.38 -11.51
N LEU A 326 8.66 -42.78 -12.50
CA LEU A 326 7.96 -44.05 -12.50
C LEU A 326 8.70 -45.02 -13.42
N ILE A 327 9.36 -46.02 -12.85
CA ILE A 327 9.98 -47.09 -13.62
C ILE A 327 9.10 -48.32 -13.52
N SER A 328 8.75 -48.91 -14.67
CA SER A 328 7.94 -50.12 -14.71
C SER A 328 8.50 -51.17 -15.66
N TRP A 329 8.26 -52.44 -15.34
CA TRP A 329 8.57 -53.57 -16.21
C TRP A 329 7.52 -54.67 -16.07
N PRO A 330 7.35 -55.52 -17.10
CA PRO A 330 6.32 -56.55 -17.10
C PRO A 330 6.46 -57.54 -15.94
N ALA A 331 5.34 -57.94 -15.33
CA ALA A 331 5.35 -58.98 -14.29
C ALA A 331 5.75 -60.37 -14.82
N SER A 332 5.70 -60.56 -16.13
CA SER A 332 6.24 -61.74 -16.81
C SER A 332 7.77 -61.85 -16.72
N ALA A 333 8.46 -60.83 -16.23
CA ALA A 333 9.90 -60.84 -15.94
C ALA A 333 10.17 -60.75 -14.41
N PRO A 334 9.86 -61.80 -13.63
CA PRO A 334 10.11 -61.80 -12.19
C PRO A 334 11.60 -61.94 -11.87
N GLY A 335 11.99 -61.47 -10.69
CA GLY A 335 13.34 -61.66 -10.13
C GLY A 335 14.39 -60.65 -10.62
N PHE A 336 14.00 -59.65 -11.41
CA PHE A 336 14.87 -58.50 -11.70
C PHE A 336 14.83 -57.51 -10.53
N ARG A 337 15.99 -56.90 -10.23
CA ARG A 337 16.13 -55.74 -9.37
C ARG A 337 16.40 -54.50 -10.20
N LEU A 338 15.81 -53.38 -9.80
CA LEU A 338 16.11 -52.08 -10.40
C LEU A 338 17.43 -51.54 -9.82
N GLU A 339 18.32 -51.12 -10.70
CA GLU A 339 19.57 -50.45 -10.34
C GLU A 339 19.63 -49.08 -11.01
N TYR A 340 20.35 -48.15 -10.38
CA TYR A 340 20.60 -46.81 -10.91
C TYR A 340 22.10 -46.48 -10.91
N ALA A 341 22.49 -45.53 -11.75
CA ALA A 341 23.82 -44.91 -11.77
C ALA A 341 23.69 -43.41 -12.05
N ASP A 342 24.57 -42.61 -11.47
CA ASP A 342 24.58 -41.14 -11.65
C ASP A 342 25.44 -40.70 -12.87
N SER A 343 26.23 -41.62 -13.42
CA SER A 343 27.00 -41.43 -14.67
C SER A 343 27.11 -42.75 -15.43
N LEU A 344 27.14 -42.70 -16.76
CA LEU A 344 27.48 -43.85 -17.59
C LEU A 344 28.99 -44.03 -17.74
N VAL A 345 29.82 -43.03 -17.42
CA VAL A 345 31.28 -43.11 -17.50
C VAL A 345 31.94 -42.27 -16.39
N PRO A 346 32.67 -42.89 -15.43
CA PRO A 346 32.67 -44.31 -15.10
C PRO A 346 31.32 -44.75 -14.51
N THR A 347 30.89 -45.98 -14.77
CA THR A 347 29.58 -46.48 -14.28
C THR A 347 29.72 -47.17 -12.93
N GLU A 348 29.00 -46.68 -11.92
CA GLU A 348 28.76 -47.39 -10.65
C GLU A 348 27.27 -47.65 -10.48
N TRP A 349 26.85 -48.90 -10.64
CA TRP A 349 25.45 -49.30 -10.45
C TRP A 349 25.15 -49.60 -8.99
N ARG A 350 24.08 -49.00 -8.46
CA ARG A 350 23.58 -49.16 -7.10
C ARG A 350 22.15 -49.67 -7.13
N ALA A 351 21.78 -50.54 -6.20
CA ALA A 351 20.40 -51.03 -6.12
C ALA A 351 19.46 -49.91 -5.68
N VAL A 352 18.31 -49.80 -6.35
CA VAL A 352 17.19 -48.97 -5.86
C VAL A 352 16.59 -49.68 -4.65
N THR A 353 16.44 -48.96 -3.53
CA THR A 353 15.95 -49.52 -2.26
C THR A 353 14.42 -49.63 -2.22
N ALA A 354 13.72 -48.85 -3.02
CA ALA A 354 12.27 -48.90 -3.15
C ALA A 354 11.84 -50.25 -3.73
N LYS A 355 10.93 -50.93 -3.02
CA LYS A 355 10.43 -52.24 -3.43
C LYS A 355 9.43 -52.09 -4.58
N PRO A 356 9.49 -52.95 -5.61
CA PRO A 356 8.52 -52.92 -6.69
C PRO A 356 7.13 -53.34 -6.19
N ALA A 357 6.10 -52.57 -6.55
CA ALA A 357 4.70 -52.89 -6.33
C ALA A 357 4.08 -53.46 -7.61
N MET A 358 3.18 -54.43 -7.47
CA MET A 358 2.41 -54.94 -8.60
C MET A 358 1.23 -54.02 -8.90
N VAL A 359 1.20 -53.45 -10.10
CA VAL A 359 0.13 -52.56 -10.57
C VAL A 359 -0.21 -52.93 -12.01
N ASN A 360 -1.46 -53.31 -12.28
CA ASN A 360 -1.98 -53.60 -13.63
C ASN A 360 -1.10 -54.54 -14.49
N GLY A 361 -0.50 -55.57 -13.88
CA GLY A 361 0.33 -56.55 -14.60
C GLY A 361 1.81 -56.15 -14.78
N SER A 362 2.25 -55.05 -14.17
CA SER A 362 3.64 -54.61 -14.16
C SER A 362 4.18 -54.48 -12.73
N PHE A 363 5.48 -54.71 -12.57
CA PHE A 363 6.21 -54.22 -11.42
C PHE A 363 6.47 -52.73 -11.61
N VAL A 364 6.20 -51.94 -10.58
CA VAL A 364 6.30 -50.48 -10.59
C VAL A 364 7.13 -50.04 -9.39
N VAL A 365 8.13 -49.20 -9.64
CA VAL A 365 8.91 -48.53 -8.61
C VAL A 365 8.72 -47.03 -8.79
N GLN A 366 8.27 -46.38 -7.71
CA GLN A 366 8.27 -44.93 -7.61
C GLN A 366 9.54 -44.51 -6.86
N GLU A 367 10.36 -43.70 -7.51
CA GLU A 367 11.57 -43.15 -6.90
C GLU A 367 11.55 -41.62 -6.89
N THR A 368 11.97 -41.04 -5.78
CA THR A 368 12.21 -39.61 -5.64
C THR A 368 13.67 -39.34 -5.98
N VAL A 369 13.92 -38.55 -7.03
CA VAL A 369 15.26 -38.13 -7.44
C VAL A 369 15.51 -36.71 -6.94
N GLU A 370 16.66 -36.48 -6.29
CA GLU A 370 17.10 -35.15 -5.82
C GLU A 370 17.37 -34.18 -6.99
N ASP A 371 17.36 -32.87 -6.72
CA ASP A 371 17.51 -31.86 -7.77
C ASP A 371 18.87 -31.95 -8.47
N ALA A 372 18.82 -31.75 -9.79
CA ALA A 372 19.97 -31.74 -10.69
C ALA A 372 20.73 -33.08 -10.86
N ALA A 373 20.23 -34.19 -10.31
CA ALA A 373 20.82 -35.50 -10.54
C ALA A 373 20.30 -36.15 -11.83
N THR A 374 21.17 -36.30 -12.84
CA THR A 374 20.90 -37.21 -13.96
C THR A 374 21.03 -38.65 -13.44
N ARG A 375 19.97 -39.46 -13.59
CA ARG A 375 20.01 -40.88 -13.26
C ARG A 375 19.77 -41.75 -14.49
N PHE A 376 20.56 -42.80 -14.59
CA PHE A 376 20.42 -43.88 -15.55
C PHE A 376 19.91 -45.12 -14.84
N TYR A 377 19.00 -45.86 -15.46
CA TYR A 377 18.38 -47.03 -14.86
C TYR A 377 18.65 -48.28 -15.68
N ARG A 378 18.77 -49.42 -15.01
CA ARG A 378 18.74 -50.74 -15.64
C ARG A 378 18.03 -51.76 -14.77
N LEU A 379 17.57 -52.82 -15.41
CA LEU A 379 17.19 -54.04 -14.73
C LEU A 379 18.40 -54.98 -14.70
N SER A 380 18.74 -55.48 -13.52
CA SER A 380 19.72 -56.55 -13.35
C SER A 380 19.05 -57.76 -12.69
N LYS A 381 19.55 -58.96 -12.97
CA LYS A 381 19.05 -60.19 -12.38
C LYS A 381 20.02 -60.71 -11.33
#